data_AF-G5GL04-F1
#
_entry.id   AF-G5GL04-F1
#
_cell.length_a   1.000
_cell.length_b   1.000
_cell.length_c   1.000
_cell.angle_alpha   90.00
_cell.angle_beta   90.00
_cell.angle_gamma   90.00
#
_symmetry.space_group_name_H-M   'P 1'
#
loop_
_entity.id
_entity.type
_entity.pdbx_description
1 polymer ?
#
loop_
_entity_poly.entity_id
_entity_poly.type
_entity_poly.pdbx_seq_one_letter_code
_entity_poly.pdbx_strand_id
1 'polypeptide(L)'
;MNYKNPYEYLSGKLSNQKLINAGFSERTYDTGNVKLNYIAGPKNGPALLLIPAQIGMWESYKKVLIPLSQNFQVYAVDKGRNTL
;
A
#
# COMPACT_ATOMS: atom_id res chain seq x y z
N MET A 1 -7.29 16.20 19.57
CA MET A 1 -6.41 15.07 19.96
C MET A 1 -5.65 14.64 18.71
N ASN A 2 -4.32 14.73 18.71
CA ASN A 2 -3.50 14.18 17.62
C ASN A 2 -3.38 12.66 17.81
N TYR A 3 -4.22 11.89 17.12
CA TYR A 3 -4.07 10.44 17.09
C TYR A 3 -2.83 10.08 16.26
N LYS A 4 -1.84 9.46 16.89
CA LYS A 4 -0.66 8.91 16.23
C LYS A 4 -0.82 7.40 16.21
N ASN A 5 -0.98 6.82 15.03
CA ASN A 5 -1.15 5.38 14.88
C ASN A 5 0.11 4.66 15.41
N PRO A 6 0.03 3.87 16.49
CA PRO A 6 1.18 3.17 17.04
C PRO A 6 1.70 2.05 16.13
N TYR A 7 1.08 1.84 14.97
CA TYR A 7 1.53 0.92 13.93
C TYR A 7 2.04 1.63 12.68
N GLU A 8 2.22 2.97 12.72
CA GLU A 8 2.81 3.76 11.63
C GLU A 8 4.23 3.26 11.26
N TYR A 9 4.93 2.60 12.20
CA TYR A 9 6.24 1.97 11.96
C TYR A 9 6.17 0.48 11.53
N LEU A 10 4.98 -0.13 11.53
CA LEU A 10 4.78 -1.55 11.19
C LEU A 10 4.33 -1.79 9.74
N SER A 11 3.91 -0.75 9.00
CA SER A 11 3.77 -0.89 7.53
C SER A 11 5.15 -1.21 6.99
N GLY A 12 5.32 -2.38 6.38
CA GLY A 12 6.63 -2.79 5.91
C GLY A 12 7.11 -1.78 4.87
N LYS A 13 8.22 -1.11 5.19
CA LYS A 13 8.87 -0.19 4.27
C LYS A 13 9.12 -0.90 2.96
N LEU A 14 8.79 -0.25 1.83
CA LEU A 14 9.05 -0.82 0.51
C LEU A 14 10.57 -1.00 0.31
N SER A 15 11.03 -2.22 0.57
CA SER A 15 12.44 -2.62 0.52
C SER A 15 12.69 -3.73 -0.50
N ASN A 16 11.63 -4.27 -1.10
CA ASN A 16 11.73 -5.29 -2.12
C ASN A 16 12.21 -4.68 -3.44
N GLN A 17 13.48 -4.96 -3.80
CA GLN A 17 14.11 -4.41 -4.99
C GLN A 17 13.36 -4.74 -6.29
N LYS A 18 12.68 -5.89 -6.37
CA LYS A 18 11.90 -6.25 -7.57
C LYS A 18 10.71 -5.30 -7.78
N LEU A 19 10.05 -4.88 -6.70
CA LEU A 19 8.94 -3.94 -6.76
C LEU A 19 9.45 -2.52 -7.08
N ILE A 20 10.55 -2.11 -6.45
CA ILE A 20 11.19 -0.82 -6.74
C ILE A 20 11.60 -0.73 -8.22
N ASN A 21 12.27 -1.76 -8.74
CA ASN A 21 12.68 -1.83 -10.15
C ASN A 21 11.48 -1.88 -11.10
N ALA A 22 10.34 -2.40 -10.65
CA ALA A 22 9.08 -2.40 -11.41
C ALA A 22 8.32 -1.05 -11.31
N GLY A 23 8.90 -0.03 -10.67
CA GLY A 23 8.33 1.32 -10.61
C GLY A 23 7.33 1.53 -9.46
N PHE A 24 7.31 0.65 -8.45
CA PHE A 24 6.50 0.88 -7.26
C PHE A 24 7.15 1.88 -6.32
N SER A 25 6.31 2.72 -5.70
CA SER A 25 6.70 3.70 -4.69
C SER A 25 5.76 3.63 -3.48
N GLU A 26 6.32 3.75 -2.28
CA GLU A 26 5.55 3.86 -1.04
C GLU A 26 5.08 5.31 -0.83
N ARG A 27 3.85 5.46 -0.35
CA ARG A 27 3.19 6.75 -0.13
C ARG A 27 2.27 6.69 1.08
N THR A 28 2.03 7.86 1.67
CA THR A 28 1.06 8.03 2.76
C THR A 28 -0.01 9.03 2.33
N TYR A 29 -1.24 8.82 2.78
CA TYR A 29 -2.36 9.73 2.61
C TYR A 29 -3.05 10.00 3.94
N ASP A 30 -3.12 11.26 4.34
CA ASP A 30 -3.81 11.69 5.56
C ASP A 30 -5.28 12.00 5.22
N THR A 31 -6.20 11.24 5.82
CA THR A 31 -7.65 11.44 5.65
C THR A 31 -8.23 12.42 6.67
N GLY A 32 -7.42 12.94 7.59
CA GLY A 32 -7.85 13.72 8.77
C GLY A 32 -8.21 12.85 9.98
N ASN A 33 -8.70 11.61 9.75
CA ASN A 33 -9.07 10.68 10.82
C ASN A 33 -8.05 9.54 10.97
N VAL A 34 -7.48 9.09 9.85
CA VAL A 34 -6.46 8.04 9.79
C VAL A 34 -5.45 8.35 8.70
N LYS A 35 -4.18 8.04 8.96
CA LYS A 35 -3.15 7.99 7.92
C LYS A 35 -3.11 6.62 7.29
N LEU A 36 -3.24 6.57 5.97
CA LEU A 36 -3.18 5.37 5.16
C LEU A 36 -1.81 5.26 4.51
N ASN A 37 -1.14 4.13 4.68
CA ASN A 37 0.05 3.79 3.90
C ASN A 37 -0.36 2.91 2.72
N TYR A 38 0.28 3.12 1.59
CA TYR A 38 0.03 2.35 0.38
C TYR A 38 1.26 2.36 -0.52
N ILE A 39 1.34 1.36 -1.40
CA ILE A 39 2.27 1.38 -2.52
C ILE A 39 1.51 1.68 -3.82
N ALA A 40 2.13 2.46 -4.70
CA ALA A 40 1.61 2.81 -6.01
C ALA A 40 2.58 2.34 -7.10
N GLY A 41 2.06 1.59 -8.06
CA GLY A 41 2.78 1.16 -9.26
C GLY A 41 2.83 2.24 -10.36
N PRO A 42 3.54 1.96 -11.47
CA PRO A 42 3.64 2.86 -12.62
C PRO A 42 2.28 3.11 -13.29
N LYS A 43 2.15 4.24 -14.00
CA LYS A 43 0.91 4.66 -14.66
C LYS A 43 0.71 3.92 -16.00
N ASN A 44 0.47 2.62 -15.93
CA ASN A 44 0.37 1.72 -17.09
C ASN A 44 -1.08 1.42 -17.52
N GLY A 45 -2.09 2.07 -16.93
CA GLY A 45 -3.49 1.86 -17.28
C GLY A 45 -4.47 2.35 -16.22
N PRO A 46 -5.72 1.84 -16.22
CA PRO A 46 -6.73 2.22 -15.24
C PRO A 46 -6.26 1.97 -13.80
N ALA A 47 -6.81 2.75 -12.86
CA ALA A 47 -6.51 2.58 -11.44
C ALA A 47 -7.11 1.25 -10.92
N LEU A 48 -6.29 0.44 -10.26
CA LEU A 48 -6.71 -0.78 -9.58
C LEU A 48 -6.36 -0.70 -8.10
N LEU A 49 -7.37 -0.68 -7.24
CA LEU A 49 -7.22 -0.61 -5.78
C LEU A 49 -7.31 -2.01 -5.14
N LEU A 50 -6.25 -2.44 -4.48
CA LEU A 50 -6.20 -3.68 -3.71
C LEU A 50 -6.36 -3.37 -2.22
N ILE A 51 -7.41 -3.94 -1.61
CA ILE A 51 -7.74 -3.78 -0.20
C ILE A 51 -7.63 -5.16 0.48
N PRO A 52 -6.69 -5.35 1.43
CA PRO A 52 -6.57 -6.59 2.19
C PRO A 52 -7.86 -6.98 2.91
N ALA A 53 -8.19 -8.26 2.85
CA ALA A 53 -9.18 -8.86 3.73
C ALA A 53 -8.62 -8.95 5.16
N GLN A 54 -9.44 -8.65 6.17
CA GLN A 54 -9.07 -8.65 7.60
C GLN A 54 -7.81 -7.81 7.92
N ILE A 55 -6.97 -8.25 8.86
CA ILE A 55 -5.77 -7.57 9.37
C ILE A 55 -4.54 -7.81 8.45
N GLY A 56 -4.78 -7.93 7.14
CA GLY A 56 -3.74 -8.14 6.15
C GLY A 56 -2.97 -6.85 5.81
N MET A 57 -1.74 -7.00 5.35
CA MET A 57 -0.89 -5.93 4.83
C MET A 57 -0.75 -6.08 3.29
N TRP A 58 -0.31 -5.02 2.60
CA TRP A 58 -0.15 -5.05 1.15
C TRP A 58 0.82 -6.15 0.67
N GLU A 59 1.78 -6.56 1.50
CA GLU A 59 2.79 -7.58 1.19
C GLU A 59 2.17 -8.93 0.85
N SER A 60 0.95 -9.20 1.33
CA SER A 60 0.18 -10.40 0.93
C SER A 60 -0.07 -10.46 -0.58
N TYR A 61 -0.08 -9.30 -1.26
CA TYR A 61 -0.26 -9.20 -2.71
C TYR A 61 1.03 -9.26 -3.52
N LYS A 62 2.22 -9.39 -2.90
CA LYS A 62 3.53 -9.25 -3.59
C LYS A 62 3.69 -10.09 -4.86
N LYS A 63 3.02 -11.24 -4.95
CA LYS A 63 3.07 -12.14 -6.11
C LYS A 63 2.29 -11.60 -7.32
N VAL A 64 1.26 -10.78 -7.11
CA VAL A 64 0.36 -10.29 -8.17
C VAL A 64 0.61 -8.83 -8.54
N LEU A 65 1.33 -8.06 -7.71
CA LEU A 65 1.58 -6.64 -7.97
C LEU A 65 2.25 -6.36 -9.32
N ILE A 66 3.34 -7.06 -9.63
CA ILE A 66 4.08 -6.84 -10.89
C ILE A 66 3.22 -7.26 -12.11
N PRO A 67 2.62 -8.48 -12.16
CA PRO A 67 1.73 -8.84 -13.27
C PRO A 67 0.57 -7.86 -13.47
N LEU A 68 -0.07 -7.39 -12.39
CA LEU A 68 -1.17 -6.43 -12.50
C LEU A 68 -0.67 -5.06 -12.99
N SER A 69 0.51 -4.62 -12.57
CA SER A 69 1.09 -3.33 -13.02
C SER A 69 1.44 -3.26 -14.50
N GLN A 70 1.41 -4.39 -15.22
CA GLN A 70 1.61 -4.38 -16.66
C GLN A 70 0.43 -3.72 -17.40
N ASN A 71 -0.78 -3.76 -16.82
CA ASN A 71 -2.01 -3.26 -17.46
C ASN A 71 -2.77 -2.22 -16.62
N PHE A 72 -2.37 -2.02 -15.34
CA PHE A 72 -3.07 -1.15 -14.40
C PHE A 72 -2.09 -0.25 -13.64
N GLN A 73 -2.55 0.92 -13.20
CA GLN A 73 -1.90 1.63 -12.11
C GLN A 73 -2.38 1.03 -10.78
N VAL A 74 -1.56 0.15 -10.21
CA VAL A 74 -1.92 -0.60 -9.00
C VAL A 74 -1.70 0.26 -7.74
N TYR A 75 -2.69 0.30 -6.86
CA TYR A 75 -2.61 0.86 -5.52
C TYR A 75 -2.91 -0.25 -4.51
N ALA A 76 -1.95 -0.59 -3.65
CA ALA A 76 -2.16 -1.59 -2.60
C ALA A 76 -2.04 -0.93 -1.22
N VAL A 77 -3.13 -0.95 -0.46
CA VAL A 77 -3.27 -0.21 0.80
C VAL A 77 -2.98 -1.10 2.00
N ASP A 78 -2.28 -0.57 3.00
CA ASP A 78 -2.24 -1.13 4.33
C ASP A 78 -3.42 -0.63 5.15
N LYS A 79 -4.15 -1.57 5.75
CA LYS A 79 -4.96 -1.22 6.92
C LYS A 79 -4.00 -1.02 8.08
N GLY A 80 -3.62 0.23 8.33
CA GLY A 80 -3.16 0.61 9.67
C GLY A 80 -4.20 0.11 10.67
N ARG A 81 -3.81 -0.72 11.64
CA ARG A 81 -4.74 -1.21 12.66
C ARG A 81 -5.31 -0.01 13.42
N ASN A 82 -6.54 0.38 13.13
CA ASN A 82 -7.33 1.18 14.05
C ASN A 82 -7.84 0.23 15.13
N THR A 83 -7.35 0.37 16.36
CA THR A 83 -8.08 -0.11 17.54
C THR A 83 -9.35 0.72 17.64
N LEU A 84 -10.50 0.03 17.68
CA LEU A 84 -11.78 0.59 18.12
C LEU A 84 -11.64 1.21 19.52
#